data_AF-A0A950U0P8-F1
#
_entry.id   AF-A0A950U0P8-F1
#
_cell.length_a   1.000
_cell.length_b   1.000
_cell.length_c   1.000
_cell.angle_alpha   90.00
_cell.angle_beta   90.00
_cell.angle_gamma   90.00
#
_symmetry.space_group_name_H-M   'P 1'
#
loop_
_entity.id
_entity.type
_entity.pdbx_description
1 polymer ?
#
loop_
_entity_poly.entity_id
_entity_poly.type
_entity_poly.pdbx_seq_one_letter_code
_entity_poly.pdbx_strand_id
1 'polypeptide(L)'
;AAVDAAFATLRAALPSMIRMLRAGAPAATIVLVTYARLVPPTPCPALAYSQQGFALVGSIGTRLEQTFLDVVQQTGVRLADPYVLGADHGPCAPAAARWVDGHSAPAAYPYHPTALGHEEMASLVQAALSK
;
A
#
# COMPACT_ATOMS: atom_id res chain seq x y z
N ALA A 1 17.51 12.39 -1.51
CA ALA A 1 18.63 11.68 -2.17
C ALA A 1 18.42 10.17 -2.19
N ALA A 2 18.60 9.42 -1.09
CA ALA A 2 18.47 7.95 -1.10
C ALA A 2 17.05 7.46 -1.43
N VAL A 3 16.02 8.05 -0.80
CA VAL A 3 14.61 7.74 -1.11
C VAL A 3 14.28 8.03 -2.57
N ASP A 4 14.80 9.13 -3.12
CA ASP A 4 14.54 9.50 -4.51
C ASP A 4 15.18 8.54 -5.50
N ALA A 5 16.42 8.11 -5.22
CA ALA A 5 17.08 7.07 -5.99
C ALA A 5 16.30 5.74 -5.92
N ALA A 6 15.81 5.36 -4.74
CA ALA A 6 14.98 4.15 -4.59
C ALA A 6 13.68 4.23 -5.42
N PHE A 7 13.02 5.40 -5.47
CA PHE A 7 11.86 5.59 -6.34
C PHE A 7 12.20 5.56 -7.83
N ALA A 8 13.36 6.07 -8.24
CA ALA A 8 13.82 5.95 -9.63
C ALA A 8 14.01 4.48 -10.01
N THR A 9 14.65 3.69 -9.14
CA THR A 9 14.78 2.24 -9.33
C THR A 9 13.42 1.54 -9.36
N LEU A 10 12.52 1.87 -8.43
CA LEU A 10 11.20 1.24 -8.34
C LEU A 10 10.36 1.45 -9.62
N ARG A 11 10.37 2.66 -10.17
CA ARG A 11 9.65 3.01 -11.41
C ARG A 11 10.15 2.21 -12.62
N ALA A 12 11.42 1.82 -12.65
CA ALA A 12 11.96 0.95 -13.69
C ALA A 12 11.68 -0.54 -13.41
N ALA A 13 11.81 -0.97 -12.15
CA ALA A 13 11.73 -2.36 -11.75
C ALA A 13 10.31 -2.94 -11.86
N LEU A 14 9.27 -2.20 -11.43
CA LEU A 14 7.90 -2.72 -11.41
C LEU A 14 7.37 -3.09 -12.81
N PRO A 15 7.43 -2.22 -13.84
CA PRO A 15 7.02 -2.62 -15.19
C PRO A 15 7.83 -3.80 -15.73
N SER A 16 9.12 -3.90 -15.37
CA SER A 16 9.97 -5.02 -15.76
C SER A 16 9.51 -6.34 -15.13
N MET A 17 9.19 -6.32 -13.83
CA MET A 17 8.62 -7.47 -13.13
C MET A 17 7.32 -7.93 -13.78
N ILE A 18 6.41 -7.00 -14.13
CA ILE A 18 5.15 -7.35 -14.81
C ILE A 18 5.41 -7.99 -16.18
N ARG A 19 6.38 -7.49 -16.97
CA ARG A 19 6.76 -8.13 -18.25
C ARG A 19 7.29 -9.55 -18.04
N MET A 20 8.13 -9.77 -17.04
CA MET A 20 8.66 -11.10 -16.70
C MET A 20 7.53 -12.07 -16.29
N LEU A 21 6.60 -11.62 -15.45
CA LEU A 21 5.45 -12.43 -15.03
C LEU A 21 4.58 -12.83 -16.24
N ARG A 22 4.31 -11.90 -17.16
CA ARG A 22 3.56 -12.20 -18.39
C ARG A 22 4.29 -13.20 -19.30
N ALA A 23 5.61 -13.09 -19.41
CA ALA A 23 6.40 -14.05 -20.19
C ALA A 23 6.37 -15.45 -19.57
N GLY A 24 6.43 -15.55 -18.24
CA GLY A 24 6.39 -16.83 -17.52
C GLY A 24 4.99 -17.44 -17.40
N ALA A 25 3.94 -16.62 -17.41
CA ALA A 25 2.55 -17.05 -17.30
C ALA A 25 1.63 -16.21 -18.22
N PRO A 26 1.60 -16.47 -19.54
CA PRO A 26 0.88 -15.64 -20.51
C PRO A 26 -0.63 -15.53 -20.28
N ALA A 27 -1.23 -16.53 -19.62
CA ALA A 27 -2.66 -16.56 -19.30
C ALA A 27 -2.99 -16.04 -17.88
N ALA A 28 -2.00 -15.63 -17.10
CA ALA A 28 -2.23 -15.19 -15.72
C ALA A 28 -2.93 -13.82 -15.68
N THR A 29 -3.92 -13.70 -14.79
CA THR A 29 -4.41 -12.41 -14.34
C THR A 29 -3.45 -11.88 -13.28
N ILE A 30 -2.90 -10.69 -13.50
CA ILE A 30 -2.02 -10.03 -12.53
C ILE A 30 -2.80 -8.92 -11.83
N VAL A 31 -2.85 -8.98 -10.50
CA VAL A 31 -3.39 -7.93 -9.64
C VAL A 31 -2.24 -7.31 -8.89
N LEU A 32 -2.04 -6.00 -9.06
CA LEU A 32 -1.12 -5.22 -8.27
C LEU A 32 -1.88 -4.68 -7.04
N VAL A 33 -1.37 -4.95 -5.84
CA VAL A 33 -1.98 -4.53 -4.57
C VAL A 33 -1.13 -3.44 -3.95
N THR A 34 -1.69 -2.26 -3.71
CA THR A 34 -0.95 -1.17 -3.03
C THR A 34 -0.81 -1.46 -1.53
N TYR A 35 0.04 -0.70 -0.86
CA TYR A 35 0.07 -0.67 0.60
C TYR A 35 -1.16 0.06 1.14
N ALA A 36 -1.69 -0.36 2.29
CA ALA A 36 -2.67 0.44 3.01
C ALA A 36 -2.05 1.77 3.47
N ARG A 37 -2.86 2.83 3.54
CA ARG A 37 -2.37 4.14 3.99
C ARG A 37 -2.03 4.08 5.48
N LEU A 38 -0.74 4.13 5.78
CA LEU A 38 -0.21 4.12 7.14
C LEU A 38 -0.27 5.51 7.80
N VAL A 39 0.13 6.54 7.06
CA VAL A 39 0.18 7.92 7.57
C VAL A 39 -1.05 8.68 7.05
N PRO A 40 -2.04 8.96 7.93
CA PRO A 40 -3.23 9.70 7.55
C PRO A 40 -2.92 11.20 7.33
N PRO A 41 -3.84 11.98 6.74
CA PRO A 41 -3.67 13.43 6.58
C PRO A 41 -3.72 14.20 7.92
N THR A 42 -4.26 13.58 8.97
CA THR A 42 -4.37 14.16 10.31
C THR A 42 -3.28 13.61 11.25
N PRO A 43 -2.90 14.34 12.32
CA PRO A 43 -1.96 13.82 13.31
C PRO A 43 -2.40 12.46 13.86
N CYS A 44 -1.45 11.52 13.96
CA CYS A 44 -1.72 10.18 14.47
C CYS A 44 -0.65 9.75 15.50
N PRO A 45 -0.94 9.91 16.81
CA PRO A 45 0.00 9.54 17.88
C PRO A 45 0.39 8.06 17.89
N ALA A 46 -0.46 7.17 17.38
CA ALA A 46 -0.20 5.74 17.33
C ALA A 46 1.02 5.37 16.47
N LEU A 47 1.49 6.26 15.59
CA LEU A 47 2.68 6.03 14.77
C LEU A 47 4.00 6.20 15.52
N ALA A 48 4.01 6.91 16.66
CA ALA A 48 5.22 7.24 17.41
C ALA A 48 6.35 7.88 16.56
N TYR A 49 5.99 8.63 15.51
CA TYR A 49 6.94 9.35 14.67
C TYR A 49 7.21 10.76 15.20
N SER A 50 8.41 11.26 14.96
CA SER A 50 8.67 12.71 14.99
C SER A 50 7.88 13.42 13.89
N GLN A 51 7.71 14.74 13.98
CA GLN A 51 7.06 15.52 12.92
C GLN A 51 7.73 15.33 11.55
N GLN A 52 9.06 15.28 11.53
CA GLN A 52 9.83 15.02 10.31
C GLN A 52 9.59 13.59 9.79
N GLY A 53 9.54 12.60 10.69
CA GLY A 53 9.22 11.21 10.34
C GLY A 53 7.82 11.07 9.76
N PHE A 54 6.83 11.74 10.35
CA PHE A 54 5.46 11.78 9.85
C PHE A 54 5.40 12.32 8.42
N ALA A 55 6.03 13.47 8.16
CA ALA A 55 6.08 14.07 6.83
C ALA A 55 6.82 13.18 5.81
N LEU A 56 7.96 12.61 6.20
CA LEU A 56 8.76 11.75 5.32
C LEU A 56 8.02 10.46 4.95
N VAL A 57 7.52 9.72 5.93
CA VAL A 57 6.83 8.44 5.70
C VAL A 57 5.50 8.66 4.98
N GLY A 58 4.78 9.74 5.30
CA GLY A 58 3.58 10.14 4.56
C GLY A 58 3.86 10.43 3.09
N SER A 59 4.96 11.14 2.78
CA SER A 59 5.40 11.36 1.41
C SER A 59 5.81 10.05 0.70
N ILE A 60 6.44 9.12 1.40
CA ILE A 60 6.78 7.80 0.84
C ILE A 60 5.49 7.05 0.49
N GLY A 61 4.49 7.04 1.37
CA GLY A 61 3.20 6.40 1.12
C GLY A 61 2.52 6.90 -0.15
N THR A 62 2.39 8.22 -0.32
CA THR A 62 1.73 8.82 -1.49
C THR A 62 2.51 8.55 -2.78
N ARG A 63 3.84 8.60 -2.71
CA ARG A 63 4.71 8.30 -3.87
C ARG A 63 4.66 6.82 -4.25
N LEU A 64 4.52 5.92 -3.28
CA LEU A 64 4.37 4.47 -3.53
C LEU A 64 3.05 4.19 -4.23
N GLU A 65 1.93 4.68 -3.69
CA GLU A 65 0.60 4.57 -4.32
C GLU A 65 0.66 5.07 -5.77
N GLN A 66 1.12 6.31 -5.98
CA GLN A 66 1.20 6.89 -7.31
C GLN A 66 2.05 6.04 -8.27
N THR A 67 3.18 5.51 -7.81
CA THR A 67 4.03 4.66 -8.65
C THR A 67 3.30 3.37 -9.06
N PHE A 68 2.47 2.80 -8.18
CA PHE A 68 1.67 1.61 -8.49
C PHE A 68 0.56 1.94 -9.50
N LEU A 69 -0.10 3.10 -9.35
CA LEU A 69 -1.09 3.61 -10.30
C LEU A 69 -0.48 3.81 -11.70
N ASP A 70 0.69 4.42 -11.78
CA ASP A 70 1.42 4.63 -13.03
C ASP A 70 1.74 3.29 -13.72
N VAL A 71 2.18 2.28 -12.95
CA VAL A 71 2.48 0.94 -13.47
C VAL A 71 1.23 0.26 -13.99
N VAL A 72 0.10 0.36 -13.27
CA VAL A 72 -1.20 -0.15 -13.71
C VAL A 72 -1.62 0.50 -15.02
N GLN A 73 -1.51 1.83 -15.14
CA GLN A 73 -1.80 2.56 -16.36
C GLN A 73 -0.91 2.12 -17.54
N GLN A 74 0.40 1.95 -17.29
CA GLN A 74 1.38 1.57 -18.33
C GLN A 74 1.22 0.12 -18.80
N THR A 75 0.85 -0.79 -17.89
CA THR A 75 0.87 -2.23 -18.16
C THR A 75 -0.51 -2.82 -18.40
N GLY A 76 -1.57 -2.19 -17.92
CA GLY A 76 -2.95 -2.70 -17.98
C GLY A 76 -3.20 -3.89 -17.06
N VAL A 77 -2.37 -4.11 -16.03
CA VAL A 77 -2.68 -5.07 -14.96
C VAL A 77 -3.81 -4.53 -14.08
N ARG A 78 -4.45 -5.40 -13.30
CA ARG A 78 -5.53 -5.00 -12.41
C ARG A 78 -4.97 -4.39 -11.14
N LEU A 79 -5.78 -3.57 -10.46
CA LEU A 79 -5.41 -2.88 -9.23
C LEU A 79 -6.37 -3.27 -8.10
N ALA A 80 -5.80 -3.56 -6.92
CA ALA A 80 -6.50 -3.54 -5.65
C ALA A 80 -5.83 -2.47 -4.78
N ASP A 81 -6.57 -1.42 -4.42
CA ASP A 81 -5.99 -0.22 -3.81
C ASP A 81 -6.54 0.08 -2.41
N PRO A 82 -5.99 -0.54 -1.35
CA PRO A 82 -6.35 -0.19 0.03
C PRO A 82 -5.88 1.21 0.45
N TYR A 83 -4.98 1.87 -0.29
CA TYR A 83 -4.41 3.15 0.12
C TYR A 83 -5.46 4.27 0.16
N VAL A 84 -6.35 4.32 -0.84
CA VAL A 84 -7.40 5.34 -0.94
C VAL A 84 -8.42 5.29 0.20
N LEU A 85 -8.59 4.13 0.84
CA LEU A 85 -9.54 3.91 1.93
C LEU A 85 -8.92 4.21 3.30
N GLY A 86 -7.59 4.21 3.42
CA GLY A 86 -6.93 4.25 4.72
C GLY A 86 -6.94 5.60 5.45
N ALA A 87 -7.61 6.64 4.93
CA ALA A 87 -7.80 7.89 5.68
C ALA A 87 -8.58 7.65 6.98
N ASP A 88 -9.60 6.80 6.93
CA ASP A 88 -10.46 6.45 8.08
C ASP A 88 -10.13 5.07 8.68
N HIS A 89 -9.19 4.34 8.06
CA HIS A 89 -8.82 2.97 8.45
C HIS A 89 -7.36 2.79 8.90
N GLY A 90 -6.62 3.89 9.07
CA GLY A 90 -5.23 3.87 9.54
C GLY A 90 -5.08 3.57 11.04
N PRO A 91 -3.85 3.67 11.59
CA PRO A 91 -3.53 3.28 12.97
C PRO A 91 -4.31 3.99 14.07
N CYS A 92 -4.77 5.22 13.82
CA CYS A 92 -5.55 6.00 14.77
C CYS A 92 -7.07 5.83 14.61
N ALA A 93 -7.53 4.98 13.70
CA ALA A 93 -8.93 4.62 13.58
C ALA A 93 -9.43 3.88 14.85
N PRO A 94 -10.75 3.91 15.14
CA PRO A 94 -11.36 3.03 16.13
C PRO A 94 -11.04 1.56 15.84
N ALA A 95 -10.98 0.70 16.87
CA ALA A 95 -10.59 -0.70 16.70
C ALA A 95 -11.44 -1.45 15.65
N ALA A 96 -12.74 -1.16 15.57
CA ALA A 96 -13.65 -1.76 14.59
C ALA A 96 -13.42 -1.32 13.14
N ALA A 97 -12.59 -0.29 12.91
CA ALA A 97 -12.26 0.24 11.59
C ALA A 97 -10.74 0.24 11.33
N ARG A 98 -9.91 -0.23 12.26
CA ARG A 98 -8.45 -0.17 12.15
C ARG A 98 -7.93 -1.30 11.29
N TRP A 99 -7.54 -0.97 10.06
CA TRP A 99 -6.95 -1.94 9.13
C TRP A 99 -5.45 -2.09 9.31
N VAL A 100 -4.76 -1.11 9.91
CA VAL A 100 -3.31 -1.13 10.08
C VAL A 100 -2.96 -0.78 11.52
N ASP A 101 -2.05 -1.54 12.14
CA ASP A 101 -1.54 -1.23 13.47
C ASP A 101 -0.48 -0.12 13.44
N GLY A 102 -0.34 0.58 14.56
CA GLY A 102 0.67 1.62 14.74
C GLY A 102 2.02 1.06 15.18
N HIS A 103 2.75 1.84 15.96
CA HIS A 103 4.00 1.43 16.60
C HIS A 103 3.79 0.26 17.58
N SER A 104 2.63 0.23 18.26
CA SER A 104 2.20 -0.90 19.08
C SER A 104 1.27 -1.81 18.29
N ALA A 105 1.60 -3.09 18.23
CA ALA A 105 0.83 -4.12 17.54
C ALA A 105 0.78 -5.38 18.44
N PRO A 106 -0.24 -5.54 19.30
CA PRO A 106 -0.27 -6.62 20.30
C PRO A 106 -0.49 -8.01 19.70
N ALA A 107 -1.13 -8.09 18.53
CA ALA A 107 -1.47 -9.33 17.84
C ALA A 107 -0.81 -9.46 16.46
N ALA A 108 0.03 -8.48 16.07
CA ALA A 108 0.63 -8.37 14.75
C ALA A 108 2.03 -7.72 14.83
N TYR A 109 2.54 -7.25 13.70
CA TYR A 109 3.78 -6.49 13.64
C TYR A 109 3.49 -4.99 13.48
N PRO A 110 4.32 -4.09 14.07
CA PRO A 110 4.14 -2.66 13.91
C PRO A 110 3.99 -2.25 12.43
N TYR A 111 3.06 -1.34 12.16
CA TYR A 111 2.78 -0.80 10.82
C TYR A 111 2.24 -1.79 9.78
N HIS A 112 1.88 -3.02 10.20
CA HIS A 112 1.27 -4.02 9.32
C HIS A 112 -0.25 -4.05 9.47
N PRO A 113 -0.96 -4.66 8.50
CA PRO A 113 -2.39 -4.84 8.63
C PRO A 113 -2.79 -5.63 9.87
N THR A 114 -3.92 -5.27 10.46
CA THR A 114 -4.61 -6.08 11.47
C THR A 114 -5.27 -7.30 10.81
N ALA A 115 -5.86 -8.20 11.58
CA ALA A 115 -6.68 -9.29 11.02
C ALA A 115 -7.83 -8.76 10.14
N LEU A 116 -8.56 -7.74 10.64
CA LEU A 116 -9.59 -7.04 9.87
C LEU A 116 -8.99 -6.41 8.60
N GLY A 117 -7.83 -5.76 8.70
CA GLY A 117 -7.15 -5.21 7.53
C GLY A 117 -6.82 -6.27 6.48
N HIS A 118 -6.35 -7.45 6.89
CA HIS A 118 -6.12 -8.55 5.95
C HIS A 118 -7.41 -9.04 5.26
N GLU A 119 -8.53 -9.10 5.98
CA GLU A 119 -9.83 -9.45 5.41
C GLU A 119 -10.28 -8.45 4.34
N GLU A 120 -10.13 -7.15 4.63
CA GLU A 120 -10.52 -6.07 3.71
C GLU A 120 -9.61 -6.00 2.47
N MET A 121 -8.30 -6.17 2.65
CA MET A 121 -7.36 -6.30 1.54
C MET A 121 -7.70 -7.51 0.66
N ALA A 122 -8.09 -8.65 1.25
CA ALA A 122 -8.53 -9.82 0.51
C ALA A 122 -9.83 -9.55 -0.27
N SER A 123 -10.77 -8.78 0.30
CA SER A 123 -11.99 -8.35 -0.37
C SER A 123 -11.68 -7.49 -1.61
N LEU A 124 -10.76 -6.53 -1.49
CA LEU A 124 -10.32 -5.69 -2.61
C LEU A 124 -9.66 -6.51 -3.73
N VAL A 125 -8.84 -7.50 -3.37
CA VAL A 125 -8.22 -8.41 -4.35
C VAL A 125 -9.28 -9.25 -5.06
N GLN A 126 -10.25 -9.81 -4.32
CA GLN A 126 -11.36 -10.57 -4.91
C GLN A 126 -12.16 -9.69 -5.89
N ALA A 127 -12.51 -8.47 -5.50
CA ALA A 127 -13.21 -7.52 -6.36
C ALA A 127 -12.41 -7.20 -7.65
N ALA A 128 -11.09 -7.09 -7.56
CA ALA A 128 -10.23 -6.91 -8.74
C ALA A 128 -10.19 -8.16 -9.64
N LEU A 129 -10.29 -9.37 -9.08
CA LEU A 129 -10.33 -10.62 -9.84
C LEU A 129 -11.68 -10.85 -10.56
N SER A 130 -12.78 -10.29 -10.04
CA SER A 130 -14.12 -10.44 -10.62
C SER A 130 -14.44 -9.50 -11.79
N LYS A 131 -13.55 -8.56 -12.14
CA LYS A 131 -13.66 -7.69 -13.32
C LYS A 131 -13.18 -8.39 -14.58
#